data_AF-A0A6L5K0G8-F1
#
_entry.id   AF-A0A6L5K0G8-F1
#
_cell.length_a   1.000
_cell.length_b   1.000
_cell.length_c   1.000
_cell.angle_alpha   90.00
_cell.angle_beta   90.00
_cell.angle_gamma   90.00
#
_symmetry.space_group_name_H-M   'P 1'
#
loop_
_entity.id
_entity.type
_entity.pdbx_description
1 polymer ?
#
loop_
_entity_poly.entity_id
_entity_poly.type
_entity_poly.pdbx_seq_one_letter_code
_entity_poly.pdbx_strand_id
1 'polypeptide(L)' 'MKIFAFVGISDSGKTLIMRNLIGEIKSRGYTVSVIKHCAHGFDLEGQGKDTAQFMEAGSDSVYMYSP' A
#
# COMPACT_ATOMS: atom_id res chain seq x y z
N MET A 1 -15.45 6.28 8.58
CA MET A 1 -14.25 5.95 7.79
C MET A 1 -13.10 5.68 8.76
N LYS A 2 -12.41 4.54 8.64
CA LYS A 2 -11.26 4.18 9.50
C LYS A 2 -9.96 4.43 8.73
N ILE A 3 -8.97 5.04 9.37
CA ILE A 3 -7.67 5.36 8.76
C ILE A 3 -6.58 4.79 9.66
N PHE A 4 -5.59 4.13 9.06
CA PHE A 4 -4.43 3.58 9.74
C PHE A 4 -3.17 4.06 9.05
N ALA A 5 -2.20 4.57 9.82
CA ALA A 5 -0.92 5.02 9.31
C ALA A 5 0.18 4.02 9.67
N PHE A 6 0.94 3.59 8.67
CA PHE A 6 2.09 2.69 8.84
C PHE A 6 3.36 3.49 8.57
N VAL A 7 4.13 3.78 9.63
CA VAL A 7 5.31 4.65 9.59
C VAL A 7 6.52 3.90 10.15
N GLY A 8 7.70 4.13 9.58
CA GLY A 8 8.94 3.47 9.97
C GLY A 8 10.04 3.71 8.96
N ILE A 9 11.29 3.45 9.36
CA ILE A 9 12.48 3.62 8.51
C ILE A 9 12.43 2.76 7.25
N SER A 10 13.14 3.16 6.19
CA SER A 10 13.27 2.36 4.97
C SER A 10 13.69 0.92 5.28
N ASP A 11 13.15 -0.04 4.53
CA ASP A 11 13.41 -1.48 4.70
C ASP A 11 12.98 -2.11 6.05
N SER A 12 12.16 -1.43 6.84
CA SER A 12 11.62 -1.99 8.11
C SER A 12 10.50 -3.02 7.94
N GLY A 13 10.25 -3.54 6.72
CA GLY A 13 9.18 -4.51 6.45
C GLY A 13 7.75 -3.93 6.33
N LYS A 14 7.58 -2.59 6.23
CA LYS A 14 6.24 -1.95 6.09
C LYS A 14 5.43 -2.52 4.93
N THR A 15 6.04 -2.61 3.75
CA THR A 15 5.38 -3.15 2.56
C THR A 15 4.91 -4.59 2.80
N LEU A 16 5.71 -5.43 3.47
CA LEU A 16 5.33 -6.81 3.78
C LEU A 16 4.08 -6.86 4.68
N ILE A 17 4.07 -6.11 5.77
CA ILE A 17 2.93 -6.07 6.69
C ILE A 17 1.68 -5.53 5.99
N MET A 18 1.83 -4.44 5.22
CA MET A 18 0.69 -3.83 4.52
C MET A 18 0.07 -4.81 3.50
N ARG A 19 0.86 -5.57 2.74
CA ARG A 19 0.34 -6.58 1.81
C ARG A 19 -0.50 -7.65 2.50
N ASN A 20 0.03 -8.20 3.60
CA ASN A 20 -0.68 -9.22 4.37
C ASN A 20 -1.97 -8.66 4.98
N LEU A 21 -1.93 -7.42 5.48
CA LEU A 21 -3.09 -6.76 6.06
C LEU A 21 -4.17 -6.47 5.01
N ILE A 22 -3.79 -6.02 3.81
CA ILE A 22 -4.73 -5.80 2.70
C ILE A 22 -5.43 -7.12 2.38
N GLY A 23 -4.67 -8.21 2.19
CA GLY A 23 -5.23 -9.53 1.93
C GLY A 23 -6.21 -9.99 3.02
N GLU A 24 -5.87 -9.77 4.29
CA GLU A 24 -6.73 -10.11 5.43
C GLU A 24 -7.99 -9.23 5.52
N ILE A 25 -7.91 -7.94 5.17
CA ILE A 25 -9.09 -7.07 5.13
C ILE A 25 -10.02 -7.50 3.99
N LYS A 26 -9.47 -7.86 2.83
CA LYS A 26 -10.24 -8.36 1.68
C LYS A 26 -10.86 -9.72 1.95
N SER A 27 -10.16 -10.64 2.60
CA SER A 27 -10.70 -11.98 2.96
C SER A 27 -11.93 -11.88 3.87
N ARG A 28 -12.03 -10.81 4.66
CA ARG A 28 -13.18 -10.49 5.52
C ARG A 28 -14.33 -9.75 4.80
N GLY A 29 -14.22 -9.51 3.50
CA GLY A 29 -15.28 -8.89 2.68
C GLY A 29 -15.33 -7.35 2.77
N TYR A 30 -14.29 -6.70 3.28
CA TYR A 30 -14.24 -5.23 3.34
C TYR A 30 -13.58 -4.63 2.10
N THR A 31 -13.81 -3.33 1.90
CA THR A 31 -13.03 -2.51 0.98
C THR A 31 -11.83 -1.89 1.69
N VAL A 32 -10.73 -1.74 0.97
CA VAL A 32 -9.50 -1.11 1.45
C VAL A 32 -8.81 -0.40 0.31
N SER A 33 -8.26 0.78 0.60
CA SER A 33 -7.49 1.56 -0.35
C SER A 33 -6.23 2.06 0.32
N VAL A 34 -5.14 2.17 -0.45
CA VAL A 34 -3.83 2.55 0.05
C VAL A 34 -3.48 3.95 -0.46
N ILE A 35 -2.97 4.78 0.44
CA ILE A 35 -2.33 6.06 0.09
C ILE A 35 -0.86 5.95 0.48
N LYS A 36 0.03 6.10 -0.51
CA LYS A 36 1.48 6.01 -0.32
C LYS A 36 2.12 7.40 -0.47
N HIS A 37 3.00 7.74 0.48
CA HIS A 37 3.89 8.88 0.35
C HIS A 37 5.10 8.51 -0.50
N CYS A 38 5.36 9.30 -1.54
CA CYS A 38 6.47 9.13 -2.45
C CYS A 38 7.48 10.27 -2.26
N ALA A 39 8.38 10.13 -1.30
CA ALA A 39 9.37 11.16 -0.94
C ALA A 39 10.36 11.53 -2.07
N HIS A 40 10.48 10.71 -3.10
CA HIS A 40 11.36 10.93 -4.25
C HIS A 40 10.57 11.11 -5.57
N GLY A 41 9.31 11.55 -5.50
CA GLY A 41 8.44 11.74 -6.66
C GLY A 41 7.71 10.47 -7.11
N PHE A 42 6.87 10.61 -8.16
CA PHE A 42 6.05 9.52 -8.68
C PHE A 42 6.87 8.61 -9.60
N ASP A 43 7.25 7.45 -9.09
CA ASP A 43 7.80 6.37 -9.91
C ASP A 43 6.64 5.49 -10.40
N LEU A 44 6.08 5.88 -11.55
CA LEU A 44 5.00 5.19 -12.22
C LEU A 44 5.57 4.04 -13.06
N GLU A 45 5.19 2.82 -12.66
CA GLU A 45 5.22 1.56 -13.42
C GLU A 45 6.48 0.69 -13.35
N GLY A 46 6.26 -0.58 -12.96
CA GLY A 46 7.26 -1.66 -12.94
C GLY A 46 6.82 -2.83 -12.04
N GLN A 47 6.98 -4.07 -12.52
CA GLN A 47 6.78 -5.27 -11.69
C GLN A 47 7.72 -5.21 -10.47
N GLY A 48 7.16 -5.40 -9.26
CA GLY A 48 7.92 -5.41 -8.01
C GLY A 48 7.87 -4.13 -7.17
N LYS A 49 7.23 -3.04 -7.63
CA LYS A 49 7.01 -1.83 -6.80
C LYS A 49 5.85 -2.01 -5.83
N ASP A 50 5.88 -1.30 -4.70
CA ASP A 50 4.82 -1.37 -3.66
C ASP A 50 3.41 -1.21 -4.25
N THR A 51 3.23 -0.31 -5.21
CA THR A 51 1.92 -0.06 -5.86
C THR A 51 1.37 -1.31 -6.52
N ALA A 52 2.18 -2.04 -7.29
CA ALA A 52 1.78 -3.29 -7.91
C ALA A 52 1.51 -4.37 -6.87
N GLN A 53 2.36 -4.47 -5.84
CA GLN A 53 2.19 -5.47 -4.79
C GLN A 53 0.94 -5.21 -3.93
N PHE A 54 0.53 -3.95 -3.73
CA PHE A 54 -0.70 -3.61 -3.01
C PHE A 54 -1.96 -3.88 -3.85
N MET A 55 -1.90 -3.64 -5.17
CA MET A 55 -2.97 -4.04 -6.08
C MET A 55 -3.12 -5.57 -6.11
N GLU A 56 -2.02 -6.31 -6.22
CA GLU A 56 -2.00 -7.78 -6.20
C GLU A 56 -2.54 -8.35 -4.87
N ALA A 57 -2.25 -7.70 -3.75
CA ALA A 57 -2.81 -8.07 -2.45
C ALA A 57 -4.34 -7.84 -2.34
N GLY A 58 -4.95 -7.14 -3.31
CA GLY A 58 -6.39 -6.94 -3.40
C GLY A 58 -6.88 -5.54 -3.02
N SER A 59 -6.00 -4.54 -2.95
CA SER A 59 -6.41 -3.15 -2.71
C SER A 59 -7.36 -2.66 -3.80
N ASP A 60 -8.48 -2.04 -3.41
CA ASP A 60 -9.49 -1.54 -4.35
C ASP A 60 -8.99 -0.31 -5.14
N SER A 61 -8.09 0.46 -4.52
CA SER A 61 -7.37 1.53 -5.19
C SER A 61 -6.04 1.80 -4.50
N VAL A 62 -5.06 2.34 -5.24
CA VAL A 62 -3.77 2.77 -4.70
C VAL A 62 -3.49 4.18 -5.21
N TYR A 63 -3.44 5.13 -4.29
CA TYR A 63 -3.08 6.51 -4.56
C TYR A 63 -1.65 6.77 -4.11
N MET A 64 -0.95 7.61 -4.85
CA MET A 64 0.37 8.12 -4.49
C MET A 64 0.24 9.62 -4.26
N TYR A 65 1.00 10.14 -3.30
CA TYR A 65 1.19 11.58 -3.16
C TYR A 65 2.68 11.90 -2.94
N SER A 66 3.10 13.02 -3.51
CA SER A 66 4.40 13.66 -3.28
C SER A 66 4.11 15.12 -2.90
N PRO A 67 4.96 15.78 -2.08
CA PRO A 67 4.96 17.23 -1.97
C PRO A 67 5.10 17.91 -3.34
#